data_AF-A0A535QI17-F1
#
_entry.id   AF-A0A535QI17-F1
#
_cell.length_a   1.000
_cell.length_b   1.000
_cell.length_c   1.000
_cell.angle_alpha   90.00
_cell.angle_beta   90.00
_cell.angle_gamma   90.00
#
_symmetry.space_group_name_H-M   'P 1'
#
loop_
_entity.id
_entity.type
_entity.pdbx_description
1 polymer ?
#
loop_
_entity_poly.entity_id
_entity_poly.type
_entity_poly.pdbx_seq_one_letter_code
_entity_poly.pdbx_strand_id
1 'polypeptide(L)'
;MNSQTVRRPENKRPSRSQKPKKYYKQTARFEGKRDGKPLIFGWGTHLSHNEKVQIQRRATWITAISVIVLIVAVIIGFWVNINIIIPSQPITSVNGHPVPQSLYRKMVAFKTQLAQSSINGPNGEIAQRDSMKKQLADLQQQLQTLSKQFDTVKKQIAALKPGPSPERTKLTKQQTDIQTSGTNLATKYTTISQQYTNLTKTVIPQDQTNINQSQVGNDSVTWLQNDELIREWLASQNSQVQARVNPTAGALSQAMAAFKANIPKTSSYSAFLSKDRVSDDDMQAMMAVTLRRDNMQAYLASQVVSPTYQV
;
A
#
# COMPACT_ATOMS: atom_id res chain seq x y z
N MET A 1 29.49 -89.87 -24.58
CA MET A 1 30.21 -91.16 -24.54
C MET A 1 31.58 -90.94 -23.92
N ASN A 2 31.97 -91.83 -22.99
CA ASN A 2 33.31 -92.09 -22.43
C ASN A 2 33.83 -91.07 -21.39
N SER A 3 33.87 -91.35 -20.08
CA SER A 3 34.56 -92.40 -19.28
C SER A 3 36.03 -92.08 -18.99
N GLN A 4 36.35 -91.88 -17.70
CA GLN A 4 37.48 -92.47 -16.92
C GLN A 4 37.65 -91.65 -15.61
N THR A 5 37.05 -92.04 -14.47
CA THR A 5 37.51 -93.00 -13.43
C THR A 5 38.79 -92.63 -12.70
N VAL A 6 38.70 -92.35 -11.40
CA VAL A 6 39.60 -92.96 -10.40
C VAL A 6 38.80 -93.40 -9.17
N ARG A 7 39.12 -94.61 -8.74
CA ARG A 7 38.51 -95.43 -7.69
C ARG A 7 38.97 -95.05 -6.27
N ARG A 8 38.05 -95.37 -5.35
CA ARG A 8 38.03 -95.37 -3.88
C ARG A 8 39.21 -96.08 -3.19
N PRO A 9 39.48 -95.75 -1.91
CA PRO A 9 39.56 -96.81 -0.90
C PRO A 9 38.51 -96.64 0.21
N GLU A 10 37.83 -97.74 0.49
CA GLU A 10 36.96 -97.94 1.64
C GLU A 10 37.85 -98.45 2.78
N ASN A 11 37.88 -97.81 3.95
CA ASN A 11 38.26 -98.56 5.15
C ASN A 11 37.85 -97.91 6.48
N LYS A 12 37.12 -98.74 7.24
CA LYS A 12 36.97 -98.80 8.71
C LYS A 12 36.27 -97.64 9.41
N ARG A 13 35.01 -97.92 9.80
CA ARG A 13 34.31 -97.26 10.91
C ARG A 13 35.05 -97.50 12.23
N PRO A 14 35.46 -96.45 12.97
CA PRO A 14 35.75 -96.54 14.39
C PRO A 14 34.46 -96.37 15.19
N SER A 15 34.43 -97.04 16.34
CA SER A 15 33.34 -97.11 17.30
C SER A 15 32.89 -95.74 17.83
N ARG A 16 31.60 -95.67 18.14
CA ARG A 16 30.87 -94.54 18.70
C ARG A 16 31.51 -94.07 20.01
N SER A 17 32.29 -92.99 19.96
CA SER A 17 32.73 -92.28 21.16
C SER A 17 31.59 -91.40 21.68
N GLN A 18 31.01 -91.77 22.82
CA GLN A 18 30.14 -90.89 23.61
C GLN A 18 30.96 -89.69 24.10
N LYS A 19 30.88 -88.56 23.40
CA LYS A 19 31.35 -87.29 23.93
C LYS A 19 30.35 -86.82 25.01
N PRO A 20 30.77 -86.55 26.26
CA PRO A 20 29.88 -86.00 27.27
C PRO A 20 29.38 -84.63 26.80
N LYS A 21 28.06 -84.43 26.83
CA LYS A 21 27.43 -83.11 26.59
C LYS A 21 27.99 -82.14 27.64
N LYS A 22 28.81 -81.18 27.20
CA LYS A 22 29.17 -80.02 28.02
C LYS A 22 27.91 -79.19 28.21
N TYR A 23 27.29 -79.31 29.38
CA TYR A 23 26.34 -78.32 29.86
C TYR A 23 27.12 -77.03 30.12
N TYR A 24 27.07 -76.10 29.17
CA TYR A 24 27.45 -74.72 29.45
C TYR A 24 26.44 -74.22 30.48
N LYS A 25 26.92 -73.92 31.71
CA LYS A 25 26.15 -73.11 32.65
C LYS A 25 25.76 -71.83 31.90
N GLN A 26 24.48 -71.63 31.62
CA GLN A 26 23.94 -70.30 31.39
C GLN A 26 24.14 -69.55 32.69
N THR A 27 25.31 -68.94 32.85
CA THR A 27 25.48 -67.90 33.84
C THR A 27 24.56 -66.77 33.40
N ALA A 28 23.61 -66.39 34.27
CA ALA A 28 22.88 -65.16 34.10
C ALA A 28 23.92 -64.07 33.83
N ARG A 29 23.92 -63.50 32.61
CA ARG A 29 24.77 -62.36 32.32
C ARG A 29 24.24 -61.22 33.16
N PHE A 30 24.83 -61.03 34.32
CA PHE A 30 24.55 -59.88 35.16
C PHE A 30 25.20 -58.67 34.49
N GLU A 31 24.40 -57.91 33.74
CA GLU A 31 24.83 -56.70 33.02
C GLU A 31 25.10 -55.50 33.95
N GLY A 32 24.94 -55.65 35.26
CA GLY A 32 25.22 -54.61 36.26
C GLY A 32 26.71 -54.44 36.63
N LYS A 33 27.66 -54.90 35.80
CA LYS A 33 29.09 -54.70 36.07
C LYS A 33 29.45 -53.23 35.80
N ARG A 34 29.94 -52.54 36.84
CA ARG A 34 30.35 -51.12 36.78
C ARG A 34 31.45 -50.95 35.72
N ASP A 35 31.20 -50.08 34.76
CA ASP A 35 32.06 -49.89 33.57
C ASP A 35 33.35 -49.08 33.92
N GLY A 36 33.42 -48.48 35.11
CA GLY A 36 34.64 -47.83 35.65
C GLY A 36 35.10 -46.55 34.94
N LYS A 37 34.69 -46.33 33.70
CA LYS A 37 35.04 -45.14 32.91
C LYS A 37 34.13 -43.94 33.28
N PRO A 38 34.68 -42.77 33.64
CA PRO A 38 33.88 -41.60 33.97
C PRO A 38 33.17 -41.03 32.73
N LEU A 39 32.01 -40.40 32.92
CA LEU A 39 31.22 -39.76 31.84
C LEU A 39 31.74 -38.35 31.54
N ILE A 40 31.78 -37.46 32.54
CA ILE A 40 32.29 -36.08 32.43
C ILE A 40 32.85 -35.68 33.81
N PHE A 41 34.01 -35.02 33.85
CA PHE A 41 34.66 -34.50 35.09
C PHE A 41 34.74 -35.51 36.26
N GLY A 42 35.10 -36.77 35.98
CA GLY A 42 35.26 -37.81 37.01
C GLY A 42 33.97 -38.39 37.58
N TRP A 43 32.79 -37.89 37.18
CA TRP A 43 31.49 -38.37 37.64
C TRP A 43 31.01 -39.58 36.81
N GLY A 44 30.35 -40.55 37.45
CA GLY A 44 29.74 -41.72 36.80
C GLY A 44 30.57 -43.01 36.79
N THR A 45 31.65 -43.10 37.55
CA THR A 45 32.47 -44.32 37.69
C THR A 45 31.70 -45.49 38.34
N HIS A 46 30.64 -45.19 39.10
CA HIS A 46 29.80 -46.15 39.83
C HIS A 46 28.59 -46.68 39.03
N LEU A 47 28.32 -46.15 37.83
CA LEU A 47 27.14 -46.51 37.01
C LEU A 47 27.43 -47.69 36.08
N SER A 48 26.39 -48.50 35.81
CA SER A 48 26.44 -49.57 34.80
C SER A 48 26.41 -49.00 33.38
N HIS A 49 26.87 -49.77 32.39
CA HIS A 49 26.92 -49.31 30.99
C HIS A 49 25.54 -48.88 30.47
N ASN A 50 24.48 -49.61 30.82
CA ASN A 50 23.11 -49.32 30.38
C ASN A 50 22.55 -48.02 31.00
N GLU A 51 22.85 -47.74 32.26
CA GLU A 51 22.45 -46.48 32.92
C GLU A 51 23.15 -45.28 32.30
N LYS A 52 24.44 -45.42 31.94
CA LYS A 52 25.21 -44.37 31.25
C LYS A 52 24.62 -44.07 29.88
N VAL A 53 24.29 -45.10 29.10
CA VAL A 53 23.66 -44.93 27.78
C VAL A 53 22.29 -44.24 27.91
N GLN A 54 21.49 -44.59 28.92
CA GLN A 54 20.21 -43.91 29.16
C GLN A 54 20.40 -42.43 29.55
N ILE A 55 21.35 -42.12 30.43
CA ILE A 55 21.65 -40.75 30.85
C ILE A 55 22.19 -39.94 29.67
N GLN A 56 23.13 -40.49 28.89
CA GLN A 56 23.66 -39.85 27.68
C GLN A 56 22.54 -39.58 26.68
N ARG A 57 21.66 -40.55 26.42
CA ARG A 57 20.54 -40.38 25.48
C ARG A 57 19.57 -39.30 25.95
N ARG A 58 19.24 -39.24 27.25
CA ARG A 58 18.41 -38.16 27.82
C ARG A 58 19.09 -36.80 27.73
N ALA A 59 20.39 -36.73 28.04
CA ALA A 59 21.17 -35.50 27.90
C ALA A 59 21.21 -35.03 26.44
N THR A 60 21.42 -35.92 25.47
CA THR A 60 21.36 -35.59 24.04
C THR A 60 20.00 -35.05 23.64
N TRP A 61 18.89 -35.65 24.09
CA TRP A 61 17.54 -35.15 23.80
C TRP A 61 17.25 -33.80 24.46
N ILE A 62 17.67 -33.60 25.72
CA ILE A 62 17.52 -32.31 26.41
C ILE A 62 18.29 -31.21 25.68
N THR A 63 19.54 -31.48 25.28
CA THR A 63 20.35 -30.54 24.51
C THR A 63 19.73 -30.25 23.14
N ALA A 64 19.24 -31.28 22.43
CA ALA A 64 18.59 -31.10 21.13
C ALA A 64 17.31 -30.27 21.24
N ILE A 65 16.46 -30.54 22.24
CA ILE A 65 15.24 -29.76 22.50
C ILE A 65 15.59 -28.31 22.87
N SER A 66 16.59 -28.11 23.73
CA SER A 66 17.09 -26.78 24.10
C SER A 66 17.50 -25.96 22.87
N VAL A 67 18.26 -26.56 21.96
CA VAL A 67 18.68 -25.91 20.71
C VAL A 67 17.47 -25.56 19.84
N ILE A 68 16.50 -26.46 19.69
CA ILE A 68 15.28 -26.19 18.91
C ILE A 68 14.48 -25.03 19.53
N VAL A 69 14.27 -25.04 20.85
CA VAL A 69 13.56 -23.97 21.55
C VAL A 69 14.28 -22.63 21.37
N LEU A 70 15.61 -22.62 21.43
CA LEU A 70 16.42 -21.42 21.24
C LEU A 70 16.30 -20.89 19.80
N ILE A 71 16.33 -21.76 18.80
CA ILE A 71 16.08 -21.38 17.39
C ILE A 71 14.68 -20.77 17.24
N VAL A 72 13.64 -21.39 17.80
CA VAL A 72 12.27 -20.86 17.74
C VAL A 72 12.18 -19.51 18.45
N ALA A 73 12.79 -19.35 19.61
CA ALA A 73 12.82 -18.08 20.33
C ALA A 73 13.53 -16.97 19.54
N VAL A 74 14.64 -17.28 18.85
CA VAL A 74 15.32 -16.33 17.97
C VAL A 74 14.45 -15.95 16.78
N ILE A 75 13.76 -16.90 16.15
CA ILE A 75 12.85 -16.63 15.03
C ILE A 75 11.67 -15.76 15.48
N ILE A 76 11.04 -16.10 16.60
CA ILE A 76 9.93 -15.30 17.17
C ILE A 76 10.44 -13.91 17.55
N GLY A 77 11.59 -13.82 18.23
CA GLY A 77 12.21 -12.54 18.61
C GLY A 77 12.54 -11.67 17.39
N PHE A 78 13.08 -12.25 16.32
CA PHE A 78 13.36 -11.55 15.07
C PHE A 78 12.08 -11.12 14.35
N TRP A 79 11.05 -11.96 14.36
CA TRP A 79 9.73 -11.63 13.81
C TRP A 79 9.07 -10.48 14.58
N VAL A 80 9.07 -10.53 15.92
CA VAL A 80 8.58 -9.45 16.80
C VAL A 80 9.39 -8.17 16.58
N ASN A 81 10.72 -8.27 16.47
CA ASN A 81 11.56 -7.11 16.26
C ASN A 81 11.24 -6.40 14.93
N ILE A 82 11.12 -7.16 13.83
CA ILE A 82 10.83 -6.60 12.50
C ILE A 82 9.39 -6.10 12.37
N ASN A 83 8.41 -6.81 12.91
CA ASN A 83 6.99 -6.48 12.69
C ASN A 83 6.41 -5.56 13.77
N ILE A 84 7.00 -5.51 14.96
CA ILE A 84 6.44 -4.76 16.11
C ILE A 84 7.41 -3.68 16.60
N ILE A 85 8.67 -4.00 16.89
CA ILE A 85 9.61 -3.06 17.55
C ILE A 85 10.11 -1.98 16.57
N ILE A 86 10.75 -2.37 15.48
CA ILE A 86 11.33 -1.44 14.50
C ILE A 86 10.26 -0.48 13.94
N PRO A 87 9.05 -0.94 13.52
CA PRO A 87 8.01 -0.05 13.03
C PRO A 87 7.41 0.90 14.10
N SER A 88 7.62 0.62 15.37
CA SER A 88 7.15 1.46 16.49
C SER A 88 8.18 2.48 16.94
N GLN A 89 9.41 2.44 16.41
CA GLN A 89 10.42 3.46 16.72
C GLN A 89 10.02 4.81 16.10
N PRO A 90 10.20 5.92 16.82
CA PRO A 90 9.89 7.25 16.30
C PRO A 90 10.87 7.65 15.20
N ILE A 91 10.35 8.24 14.12
CA ILE A 91 11.17 8.96 13.13
C ILE A 91 11.48 10.37 13.64
N THR A 92 10.54 10.96 14.38
CA THR A 92 10.61 12.29 14.96
C THR A 92 9.69 12.34 16.18
N SER A 93 9.85 13.35 17.02
CA SER A 93 8.93 13.64 18.12
C SER A 93 8.49 15.09 18.06
N VAL A 94 7.24 15.33 18.46
CA VAL A 94 6.67 16.67 18.66
C VAL A 94 6.31 16.77 20.12
N ASN A 95 6.88 17.74 20.85
CA ASN A 95 6.62 17.96 22.28
C ASN A 95 6.74 16.69 23.16
N GLY A 96 7.61 15.75 22.78
CA GLY A 96 7.81 14.48 23.49
C GLY A 96 6.89 13.32 23.03
N HIS A 97 5.91 13.58 22.15
CA HIS A 97 5.08 12.56 21.53
C HIS A 97 5.79 11.94 20.31
N PRO A 98 6.10 10.62 20.32
CA PRO A 98 6.76 9.96 19.21
C PRO A 98 5.83 9.79 18.00
N VAL A 99 6.29 10.13 16.80
CA VAL A 99 5.60 9.78 15.54
C VAL A 99 6.16 8.44 15.05
N PRO A 100 5.41 7.32 15.17
CA PRO A 100 5.94 5.99 14.85
C PRO A 100 6.26 5.84 13.37
N GLN A 101 7.29 5.07 13.04
CA GLN A 101 7.67 4.78 11.66
C GLN A 101 6.53 4.09 10.86
N SER A 102 5.71 3.30 11.52
CA SER A 102 4.52 2.67 10.92
C SER A 102 3.49 3.70 10.47
N LEU A 103 3.24 4.76 11.25
CA LEU A 103 2.32 5.83 10.91
C LEU A 103 2.83 6.64 9.72
N TYR A 104 4.13 6.90 9.69
CA TYR A 104 4.80 7.51 8.53
C TYR A 104 4.62 6.69 7.26
N ARG A 105 4.88 5.38 7.28
CA ARG A 105 4.72 4.51 6.10
C ARG A 105 3.27 4.53 5.59
N LYS A 106 2.30 4.49 6.49
CA LYS A 106 0.86 4.59 6.15
C LYS A 106 0.52 5.93 5.51
N MET A 107 1.04 7.03 6.04
CA MET A 107 0.83 8.37 5.47
C MET A 107 1.46 8.49 4.08
N VAL A 108 2.68 7.98 3.90
CA VAL A 108 3.34 7.96 2.59
C VAL A 108 2.52 7.16 1.58
N ALA A 109 2.03 5.97 1.94
CA ALA A 109 1.18 5.16 1.07
C ALA A 109 -0.11 5.90 0.70
N PHE A 110 -0.79 6.48 1.68
CA PHE A 110 -2.01 7.26 1.48
C PHE A 110 -1.78 8.46 0.56
N LYS A 111 -0.76 9.30 0.84
CA LYS A 111 -0.43 10.48 0.04
C LYS A 111 -0.02 10.11 -1.38
N THR A 112 0.79 9.08 -1.54
CA THR A 112 1.19 8.58 -2.87
C THR A 112 -0.04 8.16 -3.67
N GLN A 113 -0.95 7.39 -3.06
CA GLN A 113 -2.16 6.96 -3.73
C GLN A 113 -3.10 8.13 -4.04
N LEU A 114 -3.23 9.10 -3.13
CA LEU A 114 -4.03 10.30 -3.31
C LEU A 114 -3.52 11.12 -4.51
N ALA A 115 -2.22 11.39 -4.58
CA ALA A 115 -1.60 12.12 -5.69
C ALA A 115 -1.67 11.34 -7.01
N GLN A 116 -1.43 10.02 -6.98
CA GLN A 116 -1.58 9.20 -8.19
C GLN A 116 -3.02 9.23 -8.71
N SER A 117 -4.01 9.26 -7.81
CA SER A 117 -5.44 9.32 -8.14
C SER A 117 -5.87 10.72 -8.59
N SER A 118 -5.28 11.81 -8.07
CA SER A 118 -5.57 13.17 -8.56
C SER A 118 -5.17 13.35 -10.02
N ILE A 119 -4.10 12.68 -10.46
CA ILE A 119 -3.65 12.73 -11.85
C ILE A 119 -4.38 11.70 -12.72
N ASN A 120 -4.38 10.42 -12.31
CA ASN A 120 -4.76 9.27 -13.15
C ASN A 120 -6.12 8.66 -12.81
N GLY A 121 -6.81 9.19 -11.81
CA GLY A 121 -8.14 8.73 -11.42
C GLY A 121 -9.20 9.05 -12.48
N PRO A 122 -10.38 8.40 -12.41
CA PRO A 122 -11.50 8.69 -13.31
C PRO A 122 -11.99 10.15 -13.22
N ASN A 123 -11.77 10.83 -12.09
CA ASN A 123 -12.05 12.25 -11.92
C ASN A 123 -10.76 13.09 -11.84
N GLY A 124 -9.63 12.51 -12.26
CA GLY A 124 -8.32 13.17 -12.19
C GLY A 124 -8.05 14.10 -13.37
N GLU A 125 -6.92 14.80 -13.29
CA GLU A 125 -6.48 15.81 -14.27
C GLU A 125 -6.41 15.27 -15.70
N ILE A 126 -5.98 14.02 -15.89
CA ILE A 126 -5.92 13.39 -17.21
C ILE A 126 -7.32 13.22 -17.80
N ALA A 127 -8.28 12.75 -16.99
CA ALA A 127 -9.67 12.60 -17.42
C ALA A 127 -10.31 13.97 -17.72
N GLN A 128 -10.01 14.98 -16.92
CA GLN A 128 -10.46 16.36 -17.16
C GLN A 128 -9.89 16.91 -18.47
N ARG A 129 -8.60 16.72 -18.72
CA ARG A 129 -7.93 17.10 -19.97
C ARG A 129 -8.61 16.45 -21.18
N ASP A 130 -8.89 15.16 -21.12
CA ASP A 130 -9.49 14.42 -22.23
C ASP A 130 -10.94 14.87 -22.49
N SER A 131 -11.69 15.16 -21.42
CA SER A 131 -13.02 15.78 -21.53
C SER A 131 -12.95 17.17 -22.18
N MET A 132 -12.03 18.04 -21.74
CA MET A 132 -11.84 19.37 -22.33
C MET A 132 -11.42 19.29 -23.80
N LYS A 133 -10.54 18.34 -24.16
CA LYS A 133 -10.14 18.11 -25.56
C LYS A 133 -11.34 17.77 -26.44
N LYS A 134 -12.24 16.92 -25.95
CA LYS A 134 -13.48 16.57 -26.65
C LYS A 134 -14.40 17.79 -26.80
N GLN A 135 -14.59 18.56 -25.73
CA GLN A 135 -15.37 19.80 -25.78
C GLN A 135 -14.81 20.82 -26.78
N LEU A 136 -13.48 20.94 -26.88
CA LEU A 136 -12.83 21.82 -27.86
C LEU A 136 -13.13 21.38 -29.30
N ALA A 137 -13.06 20.07 -29.59
CA ALA A 137 -13.40 19.54 -30.90
C ALA A 137 -14.88 19.82 -31.26
N ASP A 138 -15.79 19.59 -30.32
CA ASP A 138 -17.22 19.83 -30.51
C ASP A 138 -17.51 21.34 -30.76
N LEU A 139 -16.90 22.23 -29.97
CA LEU A 139 -17.02 23.68 -30.14
C LEU A 139 -16.45 24.15 -31.48
N GLN A 140 -15.32 23.59 -31.90
CA GLN A 140 -14.71 23.91 -33.20
C GLN A 140 -15.65 23.52 -34.35
N GLN A 141 -16.31 22.36 -34.26
CA GLN A 141 -17.29 21.92 -35.26
C GLN A 141 -18.54 22.82 -35.29
N GLN A 142 -19.02 23.26 -34.12
CA GLN A 142 -20.14 24.21 -34.03
C GLN A 142 -19.79 25.56 -34.65
N LEU A 143 -18.59 26.09 -34.39
CA LEU A 143 -18.10 27.32 -35.00
C LEU A 143 -18.01 27.22 -36.53
N GLN A 144 -17.50 26.11 -37.06
CA GLN A 144 -17.47 25.88 -38.51
C GLN A 144 -18.88 25.81 -39.12
N THR A 145 -19.84 25.21 -38.41
CA THR A 145 -21.23 25.12 -38.85
C THR A 145 -21.89 26.51 -38.90
N LEU A 146 -21.72 27.31 -37.84
CA LEU A 146 -22.21 28.69 -37.80
C LEU A 146 -21.58 29.57 -38.87
N SER A 147 -20.28 29.41 -39.13
CA SER A 147 -19.60 30.14 -40.21
C SER A 147 -20.22 29.84 -41.58
N LYS A 148 -20.53 28.56 -41.89
CA LYS A 148 -21.22 28.18 -43.14
C LYS A 148 -22.64 28.75 -43.21
N GLN A 149 -23.37 28.75 -42.10
CA GLN A 149 -24.71 29.35 -42.03
C GLN A 149 -24.66 30.86 -42.25
N PHE A 150 -23.70 31.54 -41.63
CA PHE A 150 -23.47 32.98 -41.81
C PHE A 150 -23.22 33.32 -43.28
N ASP A 151 -22.33 32.59 -43.95
CA ASP A 151 -22.03 32.80 -45.38
C ASP A 151 -23.25 32.54 -46.28
N THR A 152 -24.07 31.55 -45.91
CA THR A 152 -25.32 31.25 -46.64
C THR A 152 -26.32 32.40 -46.51
N VAL A 153 -26.59 32.86 -45.29
CA VAL A 153 -27.50 34.00 -45.04
C VAL A 153 -26.98 35.26 -45.70
N LYS A 154 -25.67 35.52 -45.63
CA LYS A 154 -25.03 36.66 -46.31
C LYS A 154 -25.25 36.62 -47.83
N LYS A 155 -25.12 35.45 -48.46
CA LYS A 155 -25.40 35.27 -49.90
C LYS A 155 -26.88 35.51 -50.22
N GLN A 156 -27.79 35.01 -49.38
CA GLN A 156 -29.24 35.23 -49.55
C GLN A 156 -29.58 36.72 -49.47
N ILE A 157 -29.02 37.46 -48.52
CA ILE A 157 -29.22 38.92 -48.41
C ILE A 157 -28.68 39.66 -49.65
N ALA A 158 -27.54 39.23 -50.20
CA ALA A 158 -26.94 39.83 -51.39
C ALA A 158 -27.75 39.57 -52.68
N ALA A 159 -28.48 38.44 -52.74
CA ALA A 159 -29.34 38.11 -53.87
C ALA A 159 -30.66 38.90 -53.91
N LEU A 160 -31.08 39.50 -52.78
CA LEU A 160 -32.28 40.32 -52.72
C LEU A 160 -32.06 41.68 -53.40
N LYS A 161 -33.10 42.22 -54.05
CA LYS A 161 -33.08 43.59 -54.58
C LYS A 161 -32.69 44.61 -53.49
N PRO A 162 -31.93 45.67 -53.82
CA PRO A 162 -31.62 46.74 -52.88
C PRO A 162 -32.90 47.43 -52.37
N GLY A 163 -32.92 47.77 -51.08
CA GLY A 163 -34.06 48.43 -50.43
C GLY A 163 -34.66 47.62 -49.26
N PRO A 164 -35.51 48.25 -48.44
CA PRO A 164 -36.16 47.59 -47.31
C PRO A 164 -37.21 46.58 -47.80
N SER A 165 -37.15 45.36 -47.29
CA SER A 165 -38.20 44.35 -47.48
C SER A 165 -38.34 43.51 -46.21
N PRO A 166 -39.53 42.96 -45.91
CA PRO A 166 -39.72 42.09 -44.74
C PRO A 166 -38.73 40.91 -44.72
N GLU A 167 -38.42 40.35 -45.89
CA GLU A 167 -37.47 39.25 -46.04
C GLU A 167 -36.03 39.67 -45.74
N ARG A 168 -35.60 40.84 -46.24
CA ARG A 168 -34.28 41.39 -45.90
C ARG A 168 -34.16 41.63 -44.39
N THR A 169 -35.17 42.21 -43.75
CA THR A 169 -35.19 42.43 -42.30
C THR A 169 -35.06 41.12 -41.52
N LYS A 170 -35.79 40.07 -41.92
CA LYS A 170 -35.71 38.74 -41.28
C LYS A 170 -34.32 38.11 -41.42
N LEU A 171 -33.75 38.11 -42.62
CA LEU A 171 -32.42 37.55 -42.87
C LEU A 171 -31.32 38.34 -42.17
N THR A 172 -31.41 39.67 -42.14
CA THR A 172 -30.46 40.51 -41.39
C THR A 172 -30.53 40.21 -39.89
N LYS A 173 -31.73 40.05 -39.32
CA LYS A 173 -31.87 39.62 -37.92
C LYS A 173 -31.21 38.25 -37.68
N GLN A 174 -31.48 37.28 -38.56
CA GLN A 174 -30.86 35.96 -38.48
C GLN A 174 -29.33 36.02 -38.57
N GLN A 175 -28.79 36.90 -39.42
CA GLN A 175 -27.35 37.13 -39.52
C GLN A 175 -26.77 37.66 -38.21
N THR A 176 -27.44 38.63 -37.57
CA THR A 176 -27.04 39.15 -36.25
C THR A 176 -27.09 38.07 -35.17
N ASP A 177 -28.16 37.26 -35.12
CA ASP A 177 -28.32 36.19 -34.14
C ASP A 177 -27.22 35.11 -34.29
N ILE A 178 -26.87 34.74 -35.53
CA ILE A 178 -25.75 33.84 -35.85
C ILE A 178 -24.43 34.45 -35.38
N GLN A 179 -24.22 35.74 -35.62
CA GLN A 179 -23.00 36.43 -35.24
C GLN A 179 -22.83 36.48 -33.71
N THR A 180 -23.89 36.82 -32.96
CA THR A 180 -23.88 36.79 -31.49
C THR A 180 -23.60 35.39 -30.95
N SER A 181 -24.23 34.36 -31.53
CA SER A 181 -23.98 32.96 -31.16
C SER A 181 -22.53 32.54 -31.43
N GLY A 182 -21.98 32.98 -32.57
CA GLY A 182 -20.58 32.77 -32.95
C GLY A 182 -19.62 33.39 -31.96
N THR A 183 -19.84 34.64 -31.55
CA THR A 183 -19.01 35.31 -30.52
C THR A 183 -19.06 34.58 -29.19
N ASN A 184 -20.24 34.18 -28.72
CA ASN A 184 -20.40 33.46 -27.46
C ASN A 184 -19.66 32.11 -27.46
N LEU A 185 -19.74 31.36 -28.56
CA LEU A 185 -19.01 30.09 -28.71
C LEU A 185 -17.50 30.30 -28.85
N ALA A 186 -17.06 31.34 -29.55
CA ALA A 186 -15.65 31.69 -29.67
C ALA A 186 -15.04 32.05 -28.29
N THR A 187 -15.77 32.80 -27.46
CA THR A 187 -15.35 33.08 -26.08
C THR A 187 -15.23 31.80 -25.25
N LYS A 188 -16.23 30.92 -25.30
CA LYS A 188 -16.17 29.61 -24.61
C LYS A 188 -14.99 28.76 -25.08
N TYR A 189 -14.76 28.71 -26.39
CA TYR A 189 -13.63 27.98 -26.99
C TYR A 189 -12.30 28.52 -26.45
N THR A 190 -12.11 29.83 -26.43
CA THR A 190 -10.89 30.46 -25.90
C THR A 190 -10.67 30.13 -24.42
N THR A 191 -11.71 30.25 -23.58
CA THR A 191 -11.61 29.92 -22.14
C THR A 191 -11.23 28.46 -21.92
N ILE A 192 -11.91 27.52 -22.59
CA ILE A 192 -11.61 26.08 -22.44
C ILE A 192 -10.23 25.77 -23.03
N SER A 193 -9.83 26.42 -24.12
CA SER A 193 -8.52 26.23 -24.74
C SER A 193 -7.38 26.68 -23.83
N GLN A 194 -7.55 27.79 -23.13
CA GLN A 194 -6.61 28.27 -22.12
C GLN A 194 -6.52 27.29 -20.94
N GLN A 195 -7.65 26.84 -20.41
CA GLN A 195 -7.69 25.84 -19.32
C GLN A 195 -7.02 24.53 -19.73
N TYR A 196 -7.36 24.02 -20.92
CA TYR A 196 -6.75 22.81 -21.50
C TYR A 196 -5.24 22.96 -21.66
N THR A 197 -4.78 24.11 -22.14
CA THR A 197 -3.34 24.39 -22.33
C THR A 197 -2.62 24.45 -20.99
N ASN A 198 -3.17 25.14 -19.99
CA ASN A 198 -2.62 25.20 -18.64
C ASN A 198 -2.56 23.81 -17.99
N LEU A 199 -3.65 23.04 -18.09
CA LEU A 199 -3.73 21.69 -17.54
C LEU A 199 -2.69 20.76 -18.19
N THR A 200 -2.55 20.83 -19.53
CA THR A 200 -1.67 19.95 -20.29
C THR A 200 -0.19 20.32 -20.16
N LYS A 201 0.15 21.62 -20.16
CA LYS A 201 1.54 22.09 -20.22
C LYS A 201 2.13 22.42 -18.85
N THR A 202 1.31 22.69 -17.85
CA THR A 202 1.77 23.20 -16.55
C THR A 202 1.35 22.25 -15.43
N VAL A 203 0.04 22.09 -15.21
CA VAL A 203 -0.49 21.38 -14.03
C VAL A 203 -0.08 19.90 -14.03
N ILE A 204 -0.46 19.14 -15.06
CA ILE A 204 -0.17 17.69 -15.11
C ILE A 204 1.35 17.41 -15.04
N PRO A 205 2.22 18.07 -15.84
CA PRO A 205 3.66 17.83 -15.73
C PRO A 205 4.23 18.18 -14.35
N GLN A 206 3.80 19.31 -13.77
CA GLN A 206 4.25 19.72 -12.44
C GLN A 206 3.83 18.71 -11.38
N ASP A 207 2.57 18.29 -11.36
CA ASP A 207 2.07 17.32 -10.39
C ASP A 207 2.71 15.96 -10.57
N GLN A 208 3.00 15.53 -11.81
CA GLN A 208 3.80 14.32 -12.06
C GLN A 208 5.22 14.42 -11.49
N THR A 209 5.88 15.57 -11.61
CA THR A 209 7.22 15.77 -11.00
C THR A 209 7.18 15.82 -9.48
N ASN A 210 6.08 16.29 -8.91
CA ASN A 210 5.88 16.39 -7.46
C ASN A 210 5.61 15.03 -6.81
N ILE A 211 5.17 14.03 -7.57
CA ILE A 211 5.10 12.63 -7.11
C ILE A 211 6.52 12.02 -7.17
N ASN A 212 7.44 12.56 -6.38
CA ASN A 212 8.70 11.88 -6.07
C ASN A 212 8.70 11.42 -4.61
N GLN A 213 9.37 10.29 -4.35
CA GLN A 213 9.34 9.65 -3.03
C GLN A 213 9.88 10.55 -1.92
N SER A 214 10.86 11.41 -2.23
CA SER A 214 11.47 12.32 -1.26
C SER A 214 10.51 13.42 -0.80
N GLN A 215 9.77 14.06 -1.71
CA GLN A 215 8.78 15.07 -1.37
C GLN A 215 7.57 14.47 -0.65
N VAL A 216 7.04 13.35 -1.16
CA VAL A 216 5.92 12.67 -0.50
C VAL A 216 6.32 12.21 0.91
N GLY A 217 7.54 11.72 1.08
CA GLY A 217 8.13 11.39 2.38
C GLY A 217 8.18 12.60 3.31
N ASN A 218 8.87 13.66 2.91
CA ASN A 218 9.03 14.87 3.73
C ASN A 218 7.67 15.46 4.15
N ASP A 219 6.75 15.62 3.20
CA ASP A 219 5.44 16.16 3.52
C ASP A 219 4.64 15.24 4.44
N SER A 220 4.80 13.91 4.32
CA SER A 220 4.11 12.96 5.20
C SER A 220 4.55 13.14 6.64
N VAL A 221 5.84 13.39 6.88
CA VAL A 221 6.35 13.73 8.21
C VAL A 221 5.71 15.03 8.69
N THR A 222 5.73 16.08 7.88
CA THR A 222 5.13 17.38 8.23
C THR A 222 3.64 17.27 8.55
N TRP A 223 2.88 16.48 7.80
CA TRP A 223 1.45 16.30 8.05
C TRP A 223 1.19 15.59 9.38
N LEU A 224 1.99 14.57 9.71
CA LEU A 224 1.88 13.87 10.99
C LEU A 224 2.32 14.76 12.16
N GLN A 225 3.38 15.54 12.01
CA GLN A 225 3.81 16.49 13.04
C GLN A 225 2.76 17.57 13.29
N ASN A 226 2.21 18.16 12.22
CA ASN A 226 1.13 19.13 12.34
C ASN A 226 -0.11 18.52 12.97
N ASP A 227 -0.41 17.26 12.69
CA ASP A 227 -1.54 16.56 13.29
C ASP A 227 -1.40 16.40 14.81
N GLU A 228 -0.21 16.04 15.29
CA GLU A 228 0.07 16.00 16.73
C GLU A 228 -0.09 17.38 17.36
N LEU A 229 0.50 18.43 16.76
CA LEU A 229 0.35 19.81 17.25
C LEU A 229 -1.11 20.26 17.31
N ILE A 230 -1.88 19.95 16.26
CA ILE A 230 -3.31 20.25 16.22
C ILE A 230 -4.03 19.52 17.34
N ARG A 231 -3.76 18.23 17.55
CA ARG A 231 -4.41 17.44 18.62
C ARG A 231 -4.06 17.95 20.02
N GLU A 232 -2.81 18.28 20.28
CA GLU A 232 -2.38 18.90 21.53
C GLU A 232 -3.08 20.24 21.77
N TRP A 233 -3.11 21.11 20.75
CA TRP A 233 -3.82 22.38 20.83
C TRP A 233 -5.31 22.14 21.10
N LEU A 234 -5.96 21.24 20.35
CA LEU A 234 -7.39 20.93 20.50
C LEU A 234 -7.76 20.44 21.89
N ALA A 235 -6.88 19.68 22.55
CA ALA A 235 -7.11 19.21 23.92
C ALA A 235 -7.27 20.37 24.93
N SER A 236 -6.71 21.54 24.63
CA SER A 236 -6.86 22.76 25.43
C SER A 236 -8.07 23.63 25.04
N GLN A 237 -8.77 23.30 23.95
CA GLN A 237 -9.86 24.12 23.42
C GLN A 237 -11.25 23.68 23.92
N ASN A 238 -12.23 24.57 23.82
CA ASN A 238 -13.63 24.24 24.12
C ASN A 238 -14.26 23.30 23.08
N SER A 239 -15.40 22.69 23.43
CA SER A 239 -16.09 21.71 22.59
C SER A 239 -16.56 22.25 21.23
N GLN A 240 -16.87 23.55 21.13
CA GLN A 240 -17.28 24.18 19.87
C GLN A 240 -16.12 24.25 18.88
N VAL A 241 -14.93 24.66 19.35
CA VAL A 241 -13.71 24.68 18.54
C VAL A 241 -13.31 23.26 18.16
N GLN A 242 -13.37 22.32 19.10
CA GLN A 242 -13.10 20.90 18.83
C GLN A 242 -14.03 20.34 17.75
N ALA A 243 -15.32 20.65 17.78
CA ALA A 243 -16.29 20.20 16.78
C ALA A 243 -16.07 20.82 15.39
N ARG A 244 -15.45 22.02 15.30
CA ARG A 244 -15.11 22.65 14.02
C ARG A 244 -13.87 22.03 13.37
N VAL A 245 -12.89 21.63 14.17
CA VAL A 245 -11.61 21.12 13.66
C VAL A 245 -11.61 19.61 13.51
N ASN A 246 -12.18 18.86 14.47
CA ASN A 246 -12.24 17.41 14.35
C ASN A 246 -13.20 16.97 13.22
N PRO A 247 -12.76 16.07 12.33
CA PRO A 247 -13.63 15.58 11.27
C PRO A 247 -14.81 14.79 11.84
N THR A 248 -16.00 15.03 11.30
CA THR A 248 -17.19 14.23 11.62
C THR A 248 -17.12 12.88 10.92
N ALA A 249 -17.80 11.86 11.47
CA ALA A 249 -17.89 10.55 10.84
C ALA A 249 -18.49 10.62 9.41
N GLY A 250 -19.45 11.53 9.20
CA GLY A 250 -20.04 11.77 7.87
C GLY A 250 -19.03 12.35 6.88
N ALA A 251 -18.27 13.38 7.29
CA ALA A 251 -17.22 13.97 6.45
C ALA A 251 -16.13 12.94 6.09
N LEU A 252 -15.71 12.13 7.07
CA LEU A 252 -14.75 11.07 6.86
C LEU A 252 -15.28 10.01 5.87
N SER A 253 -16.51 9.54 6.05
CA SER A 253 -17.13 8.56 5.17
C SER A 253 -17.24 9.08 3.73
N GLN A 254 -17.67 10.33 3.56
CA GLN A 254 -17.78 10.97 2.25
C GLN A 254 -16.41 11.12 1.58
N ALA A 255 -15.40 11.58 2.32
CA ALA A 255 -14.04 11.72 1.80
C ALA A 255 -13.43 10.38 1.41
N MET A 256 -13.66 9.34 2.22
CA MET A 256 -13.23 7.97 1.90
C MET A 256 -13.95 7.39 0.69
N ALA A 257 -15.25 7.64 0.54
CA ALA A 257 -15.99 7.23 -0.65
C ALA A 257 -15.44 7.91 -1.91
N ALA A 258 -15.17 9.22 -1.84
CA ALA A 258 -14.56 9.97 -2.94
C ALA A 258 -13.15 9.45 -3.28
N PHE A 259 -12.32 9.19 -2.27
CA PHE A 259 -11.00 8.60 -2.43
C PHE A 259 -11.06 7.25 -3.15
N LYS A 260 -11.92 6.33 -2.69
CA LYS A 260 -12.09 5.00 -3.30
C LYS A 260 -12.61 5.10 -4.73
N ALA A 261 -13.58 5.98 -4.98
CA ALA A 261 -14.15 6.18 -6.31
C ALA A 261 -13.16 6.75 -7.32
N ASN A 262 -12.13 7.47 -6.84
CA ASN A 262 -11.13 8.09 -7.70
C ASN A 262 -9.87 7.24 -7.92
N ILE A 263 -9.82 6.00 -7.43
CA ILE A 263 -8.69 5.12 -7.71
C ILE A 263 -8.64 4.79 -9.21
N PRO A 264 -7.45 4.84 -9.85
CA PRO A 264 -7.32 4.53 -11.28
C PRO A 264 -7.91 3.16 -11.62
N LYS A 265 -8.68 3.07 -12.70
CA LYS A 265 -9.35 1.83 -13.14
C LYS A 265 -8.39 0.68 -13.48
N THR A 266 -7.11 0.98 -13.67
CA THR A 266 -6.04 0.00 -13.85
C THR A 266 -5.67 -0.74 -12.56
N SER A 267 -6.20 -0.29 -11.41
CA SER A 267 -6.04 -0.90 -10.09
C SER A 267 -7.38 -0.93 -9.36
N SER A 268 -7.42 -1.53 -8.18
CA SER A 268 -8.56 -1.49 -7.26
C SER A 268 -8.11 -1.02 -5.89
N TYR A 269 -9.07 -0.56 -5.07
CA TYR A 269 -8.79 -0.20 -3.69
C TYR A 269 -8.18 -1.35 -2.90
N SER A 270 -8.73 -2.56 -3.06
CA SER A 270 -8.21 -3.76 -2.40
C SER A 270 -6.79 -4.13 -2.86
N ALA A 271 -6.48 -3.95 -4.14
CA ALA A 271 -5.13 -4.17 -4.67
C ALA A 271 -4.14 -3.14 -4.09
N PHE A 272 -4.55 -1.89 -3.95
CA PHE A 272 -3.76 -0.84 -3.27
C PHE A 272 -3.47 -1.23 -1.81
N LEU A 273 -4.50 -1.57 -1.03
CA LEU A 273 -4.34 -1.98 0.38
C LEU A 273 -3.35 -3.13 0.52
N SER A 274 -3.48 -4.15 -0.33
CA SER A 274 -2.58 -5.31 -0.32
C SER A 274 -1.15 -4.96 -0.75
N LYS A 275 -0.98 -4.11 -1.76
CA LYS A 275 0.33 -3.73 -2.30
C LYS A 275 1.15 -2.97 -1.25
N ASP A 276 0.52 -2.00 -0.59
CA ASP A 276 1.21 -1.12 0.36
C ASP A 276 1.11 -1.62 1.81
N ARG A 277 0.51 -2.80 2.03
CA ARG A 277 0.34 -3.47 3.33
C ARG A 277 -0.34 -2.57 4.37
N VAL A 278 -1.40 -1.88 3.93
CA VAL A 278 -2.23 -1.01 4.76
C VAL A 278 -3.67 -1.53 4.82
N SER A 279 -4.36 -1.26 5.92
CA SER A 279 -5.77 -1.63 6.10
C SER A 279 -6.73 -0.48 5.72
N ASP A 280 -8.03 -0.76 5.64
CA ASP A 280 -9.05 0.28 5.44
C ASP A 280 -9.05 1.27 6.61
N ASP A 281 -8.95 0.78 7.84
CA ASP A 281 -8.85 1.58 9.06
C ASP A 281 -7.63 2.50 9.05
N ASP A 282 -6.48 2.02 8.53
CA ASP A 282 -5.29 2.86 8.34
C ASP A 282 -5.58 4.02 7.40
N MET A 283 -6.30 3.78 6.30
CA MET A 283 -6.64 4.84 5.34
C MET A 283 -7.67 5.81 5.90
N GLN A 284 -8.64 5.33 6.69
CA GLN A 284 -9.56 6.20 7.42
C GLN A 284 -8.80 7.10 8.40
N ALA A 285 -7.82 6.56 9.13
CA ALA A 285 -6.99 7.35 10.02
C ALA A 285 -6.17 8.41 9.27
N MET A 286 -5.55 8.06 8.13
CA MET A 286 -4.79 9.03 7.32
C MET A 286 -5.68 10.10 6.67
N MET A 287 -6.88 9.72 6.26
CA MET A 287 -7.90 10.66 5.78
C MET A 287 -8.33 11.62 6.91
N ALA A 288 -8.53 11.12 8.12
CA ALA A 288 -8.88 11.96 9.27
C ALA A 288 -7.80 13.02 9.58
N VAL A 289 -6.51 12.66 9.45
CA VAL A 289 -5.40 13.62 9.56
C VAL A 289 -5.53 14.74 8.51
N THR A 290 -5.84 14.37 7.27
CA THR A 290 -5.98 15.33 6.17
C THR A 290 -7.15 16.28 6.42
N LEU A 291 -8.32 15.73 6.75
CA LEU A 291 -9.52 16.52 7.04
C LEU A 291 -9.33 17.42 8.25
N ARG A 292 -8.69 16.94 9.32
CA ARG A 292 -8.40 17.74 10.52
C ARG A 292 -7.52 18.94 10.19
N ARG A 293 -6.50 18.73 9.36
CA ARG A 293 -5.61 19.80 8.88
C ARG A 293 -6.38 20.84 8.07
N ASP A 294 -7.21 20.40 7.13
CA ASP A 294 -7.99 21.29 6.27
C ASP A 294 -9.04 22.08 7.08
N ASN A 295 -9.70 21.42 8.04
CA ASN A 295 -10.61 22.06 8.98
C ASN A 295 -9.90 23.08 9.88
N MET A 296 -8.66 22.79 10.33
CA MET A 296 -7.86 23.75 11.09
C MET A 296 -7.55 24.98 10.24
N GLN A 297 -7.15 24.81 8.98
CA GLN A 297 -6.90 25.94 8.09
C GLN A 297 -8.15 26.79 7.89
N ALA A 298 -9.31 26.15 7.66
CA ALA A 298 -10.59 26.85 7.54
C ALA A 298 -10.98 27.58 8.84
N TYR A 299 -10.74 26.96 9.99
CA TYR A 299 -10.95 27.58 11.29
C TYR A 299 -10.07 28.83 11.46
N LEU A 300 -8.76 28.72 11.24
CA LEU A 300 -7.84 29.85 11.34
C LEU A 300 -8.22 30.99 10.38
N ALA A 301 -8.57 30.67 9.14
CA ALA A 301 -9.06 31.64 8.17
C ALA A 301 -10.31 32.37 8.66
N SER A 302 -11.23 31.68 9.36
CA SER A 302 -12.41 32.30 9.96
C SER A 302 -12.11 33.23 11.14
N GLN A 303 -10.93 33.10 11.76
CA GLN A 303 -10.48 33.96 12.85
C GLN A 303 -9.74 35.22 12.36
N VAL A 304 -9.31 35.25 11.09
CA VAL A 304 -8.69 36.43 10.50
C VAL A 304 -9.79 37.46 10.20
N VAL A 305 -9.97 38.41 11.11
CA VAL A 305 -10.77 39.61 10.85
C VAL A 305 -9.89 40.60 10.09
N SER A 306 -10.27 40.97 8.85
CA SER A 306 -9.56 42.01 8.11
C SER A 306 -9.49 43.31 8.94
N PRO A 307 -8.33 44.00 9.00
CA PRO A 307 -8.19 45.27 9.71
C PRO A 307 -8.86 46.45 8.98
N THR A 308 -10.06 46.25 8.45
CA THR A 308 -10.91 47.30 7.88
C THR A 308 -12.15 47.37 8.76
N TYR A 309 -12.39 48.55 9.34
CA TYR A 309 -13.40 48.88 10.38
C TYR A 309 -12.98 48.66 11.84
N GLN A 310 -11.84 49.25 12.21
CA GLN A 310 -11.77 50.01 13.46
C GLN A 310 -11.65 51.49 13.07
N VAL A 311 -12.79 52.19 13.06
CA VAL A 311 -12.89 53.66 13.09
C VAL A 311 -13.64 54.00 14.36
#